data_AF-A0A4R3FCK0-F1
#
_entry.id   AF-A0A4R3FCK0-F1
#
_cell.length_a   1.000
_cell.length_b   1.000
_cell.length_c   1.000
_cell.angle_alpha   90.00
_cell.angle_beta   90.00
_cell.angle_gamma   90.00
#
_symmetry.space_group_name_H-M   'P 1'
#
loop_
_entity.id
_entity.type
_entity.pdbx_description
1 polymer ?
#
loop_
_entity_poly.entity_id
_entity_poly.type
_entity_poly.pdbx_seq_one_letter_code
_entity_poly.pdbx_strand_id
1 'polypeptide(L)'
;MPRALKLILAVLFALAYLGAASVKVNAAAMEDSEDQYYKSMLIKCDNLKRFSERYCICVINVSKQIPENDPILNLFLTISKDKKESDKLYHEIISGDDYSRQKFDSLVEKKDFVGGQSRLFASRIQSKCHNLD
;
A
#
# COMPACT_ATOMS: atom_id res chain seq x y z
N MET A 1 -14.89 -3.93 -56.94
CA MET A 1 -14.33 -3.82 -55.58
C MET A 1 -13.72 -2.43 -55.41
N PRO A 2 -14.26 -1.58 -54.51
CA PRO A 2 -13.97 -0.15 -54.50
C PRO A 2 -12.58 0.15 -53.91
N ARG A 3 -11.85 1.05 -54.58
CA ARG A 3 -10.48 1.50 -54.27
C ARG A 3 -10.29 2.13 -52.88
N ALA A 4 -11.38 2.37 -52.15
CA ALA A 4 -11.36 2.97 -50.81
C ALA A 4 -10.83 2.03 -49.71
N LEU A 5 -10.90 0.70 -49.88
CA LEU A 5 -10.54 -0.24 -48.83
C LEU A 5 -9.01 -0.37 -48.60
N LYS A 6 -8.20 -0.02 -49.60
CA LYS A 6 -6.72 -0.13 -49.50
C LYS A 6 -6.07 1.00 -48.70
N LEU A 7 -6.74 2.15 -48.56
CA LEU A 7 -6.18 3.30 -47.83
C LEU A 7 -6.35 3.19 -46.31
N ILE A 8 -7.37 2.47 -45.83
CA ILE A 8 -7.63 2.33 -44.38
C ILE A 8 -6.61 1.39 -43.72
N LEU A 9 -6.14 0.35 -44.42
CA LEU A 9 -5.15 -0.58 -43.86
C LEU A 9 -3.74 0.03 -43.71
N ALA A 10 -3.36 0.98 -44.57
CA ALA A 10 -2.04 1.61 -44.49
C ALA A 10 -1.92 2.59 -43.31
N VAL A 11 -3.02 3.21 -42.88
CA VAL A 11 -3.03 4.12 -41.72
C VAL A 11 -2.96 3.35 -40.40
N LEU A 12 -3.54 2.14 -40.34
CA LEU A 12 -3.52 1.32 -39.11
C LEU A 12 -2.14 0.73 -38.80
N PHE A 13 -1.28 0.51 -39.80
CA PHE A 13 0.10 0.03 -39.56
C PHE A 13 1.08 1.14 -39.17
N ALA A 14 0.82 2.39 -39.53
CA ALA A 14 1.68 3.52 -39.15
C ALA A 14 1.48 4.00 -37.70
N LEU A 15 0.34 3.68 -37.08
CA LEU A 15 0.04 4.03 -35.68
C LEU A 15 0.59 3.02 -34.67
N ALA A 16 1.05 1.84 -35.10
CA ALA A 16 1.61 0.83 -34.21
C ALA A 16 3.07 1.08 -33.80
N TYR A 17 3.78 2.00 -34.46
CA TYR A 17 5.22 2.25 -34.22
C TYR A 17 5.53 3.47 -33.35
N LEU A 18 4.54 4.28 -32.97
CA LEU A 18 4.73 5.45 -32.10
C LEU A 18 4.50 5.17 -30.60
N GLY A 19 4.14 3.93 -30.24
CA GLY A 19 3.79 3.56 -28.85
C GLY A 19 4.94 3.07 -27.96
N ALA A 20 6.19 3.02 -28.44
CA ALA A 20 7.30 2.36 -27.73
C ALA A 20 8.32 3.31 -27.07
N ALA A 21 7.96 4.57 -26.82
CA ALA A 21 8.89 5.55 -26.24
C ALA A 21 8.21 6.44 -25.19
N SER A 22 7.80 5.87 -24.04
CA SER A 22 7.52 6.66 -22.80
C SER A 22 7.38 5.83 -21.51
N VAL A 23 8.03 4.67 -21.37
CA VAL A 23 7.98 3.84 -20.13
C VAL A 23 9.37 3.60 -19.54
N LYS A 24 10.17 4.66 -19.38
CA LYS A 24 11.46 4.57 -18.66
C LYS A 24 11.69 5.67 -17.61
N VAL A 25 10.80 6.66 -17.50
CA VAL A 25 10.98 7.78 -16.57
C VAL A 25 10.35 7.54 -15.19
N ASN A 26 9.44 6.57 -15.06
CA ASN A 26 8.72 6.37 -13.79
C ASN A 26 9.25 5.24 -12.88
N ALA A 27 10.07 4.31 -13.38
CA ALA A 27 10.54 3.19 -12.55
C ALA A 27 11.49 3.66 -11.44
N ALA A 28 12.47 4.50 -11.75
CA ALA A 28 13.44 5.01 -10.78
C ALA A 28 12.82 5.95 -9.73
N ALA A 29 11.83 6.78 -10.12
CA ALA A 29 11.15 7.69 -9.19
C ALA A 29 10.18 6.94 -8.24
N MET A 30 9.54 5.87 -8.71
CA MET A 30 8.70 5.01 -7.88
C MET A 30 9.53 4.20 -6.88
N GLU A 31 10.68 3.68 -7.31
CA GLU A 31 11.61 2.93 -6.45
C GLU A 31 12.15 3.80 -5.30
N ASP A 32 12.51 5.06 -5.58
CA ASP A 32 12.96 6.01 -4.55
C ASP A 32 11.86 6.36 -3.54
N SER A 33 10.58 6.39 -3.97
CA SER A 33 9.44 6.66 -3.08
C SER A 33 9.13 5.51 -2.12
N GLU A 34 9.23 4.25 -2.59
CA GLU A 34 8.97 3.08 -1.75
C GLU A 34 10.08 2.87 -0.71
N ASP A 35 11.32 3.13 -1.10
CA ASP A 35 12.48 3.07 -0.22
C ASP A 35 12.43 4.16 0.86
N GLN A 36 12.01 5.38 0.51
CA GLN A 36 11.81 6.45 1.49
C GLN A 36 10.69 6.13 2.47
N TYR A 37 9.57 5.60 1.98
CA TYR A 37 8.46 5.15 2.84
C TYR A 37 8.91 4.05 3.80
N TYR A 38 9.62 3.03 3.29
CA TYR A 38 10.15 1.94 4.09
C TYR A 38 11.09 2.44 5.19
N LYS A 39 12.05 3.31 4.85
CA LYS A 39 12.97 3.93 5.81
C LYS A 39 12.20 4.73 6.87
N SER A 40 11.18 5.48 6.47
CA SER A 40 10.32 6.22 7.39
C SER A 40 9.60 5.29 8.38
N MET A 41 9.03 4.19 7.91
CA MET A 41 8.35 3.22 8.79
C MET A 41 9.32 2.51 9.74
N LEU A 42 10.54 2.21 9.27
CA LEU A 42 11.58 1.61 10.11
C LEU A 42 12.00 2.55 11.23
N ILE A 43 12.23 3.84 10.92
CA ILE A 43 12.52 4.88 11.92
C ILE A 43 11.37 5.02 12.91
N LYS A 44 10.11 5.05 12.43
CA LYS A 44 8.93 5.11 13.31
C LYS A 44 8.89 3.91 14.26
N CYS A 45 9.21 2.71 13.79
CA CYS A 45 9.21 1.51 14.62
C CYS A 45 10.37 1.50 15.62
N ASP A 46 11.59 1.83 15.20
CA ASP A 46 12.76 1.91 16.10
C ASP A 46 12.58 2.97 17.22
N ASN A 47 11.89 4.07 16.91
CA ASN A 47 11.57 5.10 17.90
C ASN A 47 10.63 4.62 19.01
N LEU A 48 9.97 3.47 18.86
CA LEU A 48 9.18 2.86 19.92
C LEU A 48 10.05 2.28 21.04
N LYS A 49 11.34 1.98 20.76
CA LYS A 49 12.35 1.40 21.67
C LYS A 49 11.95 0.11 22.40
N ARG A 50 10.78 -0.42 22.09
CA ARG A 50 10.20 -1.64 22.68
C ARG A 50 10.35 -2.87 21.78
N PHE A 51 10.72 -2.66 20.53
CA PHE A 51 10.85 -3.70 19.51
C PHE A 51 12.28 -3.73 19.02
N SER A 52 12.79 -4.94 18.75
CA SER A 52 14.07 -5.08 18.08
C SER A 52 14.00 -4.58 16.63
N GLU A 53 15.14 -4.18 16.05
CA GLU A 53 15.21 -3.82 14.63
C GLU A 53 14.74 -4.98 13.73
N ARG A 54 15.10 -6.22 14.08
CA ARG A 54 14.67 -7.43 13.34
C ARG A 54 13.15 -7.61 13.37
N TYR A 55 12.53 -7.34 14.52
CA TYR A 55 11.08 -7.35 14.66
C TYR A 55 10.44 -6.28 13.77
N CYS A 56 10.95 -5.04 13.82
CA CYS A 56 10.47 -3.94 12.97
C CYS A 56 10.54 -4.25 11.48
N ILE A 57 11.67 -4.79 11.01
CA ILE A 57 11.85 -5.23 9.61
C ILE A 57 10.81 -6.29 9.26
N CYS A 58 10.59 -7.28 10.14
CA CYS A 58 9.59 -8.33 9.91
C CYS A 58 8.17 -7.76 9.78
N VAL A 59 7.76 -6.87 10.70
CA VAL A 59 6.42 -6.24 10.68
C VAL A 59 6.18 -5.47 9.38
N ILE A 60 7.15 -4.67 8.94
CA ILE A 60 7.03 -3.89 7.71
C ILE A 60 6.95 -4.81 6.49
N ASN A 61 7.77 -5.87 6.44
CA ASN A 61 7.73 -6.86 5.37
C ASN A 61 6.40 -7.63 5.33
N VAL A 62 5.81 -7.93 6.48
CA VAL A 62 4.47 -8.51 6.55
C VAL A 62 3.43 -7.54 5.98
N SER A 63 3.55 -6.24 6.26
CA SER A 63 2.64 -5.23 5.72
C SER A 63 2.69 -5.17 4.20
N LYS A 64 3.90 -5.17 3.60
CA LYS A 64 4.08 -5.17 2.14
C LYS A 64 3.43 -6.37 1.42
N GLN A 65 3.19 -7.47 2.14
CA GLN A 65 2.53 -8.67 1.61
C GLN A 65 1.00 -8.62 1.70
N ILE A 66 0.43 -7.54 2.24
CA ILE A 66 -1.01 -7.33 2.37
C ILE A 66 -1.37 -6.10 1.51
N PRO A 67 -2.26 -6.23 0.53
CA PRO A 67 -2.68 -5.09 -0.29
C PRO A 67 -3.27 -3.96 0.56
N GLU A 68 -2.84 -2.73 0.29
CA GLU A 68 -3.37 -1.51 0.92
C GLU A 68 -3.22 -1.48 2.45
N ASN A 69 -2.18 -2.11 2.99
CA ASN A 69 -2.02 -2.25 4.45
C ASN A 69 -1.26 -1.11 5.13
N ASP A 70 -0.77 -0.12 4.38
CA ASP A 70 -0.02 1.03 4.93
C ASP A 70 -0.76 1.78 6.06
N PRO A 71 -2.08 2.06 5.97
CA PRO A 71 -2.83 2.66 7.06
C PRO A 71 -2.88 1.76 8.31
N ILE A 72 -2.94 0.43 8.12
CA ILE A 72 -2.96 -0.55 9.22
C ILE A 72 -1.59 -0.66 9.89
N LEU A 73 -0.50 -0.63 9.11
CA LEU A 73 0.86 -0.56 9.64
C LEU A 73 1.04 0.72 10.47
N ASN A 74 0.62 1.87 9.95
CA ASN A 74 0.71 3.13 10.69
C ASN A 74 -0.15 3.07 11.97
N LEU A 75 -1.35 2.51 11.91
CA LEU A 75 -2.20 2.30 13.09
C LEU A 75 -1.52 1.40 14.13
N PHE A 76 -0.90 0.30 13.70
CA PHE A 76 -0.15 -0.61 14.57
C PHE A 76 1.04 0.08 15.25
N LEU A 77 1.81 0.90 14.53
CA LEU A 77 2.92 1.66 15.11
C LEU A 77 2.43 2.78 16.05
N THR A 78 1.28 3.38 15.77
CA THR A 78 0.70 4.43 16.63
C THR A 78 0.12 3.85 17.92
N ILE A 79 -0.67 2.76 17.87
CA ILE A 79 -1.19 2.10 19.10
C ILE A 79 -0.07 1.59 19.99
N SER A 80 1.07 1.26 19.37
CA SER A 80 2.30 0.87 20.06
C SER A 80 2.93 1.99 20.91
N LYS A 81 2.62 3.24 20.59
CA LYS A 81 3.16 4.44 21.24
C LYS A 81 2.13 5.10 22.17
N ASP A 82 0.95 5.38 21.63
CA ASP A 82 -0.11 6.14 22.30
C ASP A 82 -1.49 5.62 21.84
N LYS A 83 -2.24 5.06 22.79
CA LYS A 83 -3.58 4.53 22.54
C LYS A 83 -4.57 5.63 22.08
N LYS A 84 -4.53 6.81 22.68
CA LYS A 84 -5.44 7.92 22.34
C LYS A 84 -5.17 8.46 20.95
N GLU A 85 -3.90 8.52 20.55
CA GLU A 85 -3.52 8.87 19.18
C GLU A 85 -4.00 7.80 18.19
N SER A 86 -3.94 6.52 18.56
CA SER A 86 -4.42 5.43 17.71
C SER A 86 -5.95 5.45 17.51
N ASP A 87 -6.73 5.83 18.52
CA ASP A 87 -8.19 5.97 18.38
C ASP A 87 -8.54 7.07 17.36
N LYS A 88 -7.81 8.19 17.39
CA LYS A 88 -7.96 9.28 16.40
C LYS A 88 -7.60 8.80 15.00
N LEU A 89 -6.45 8.15 14.85
CA LEU A 89 -5.99 7.64 13.55
C LEU A 89 -6.96 6.60 13.00
N TYR A 90 -7.51 5.72 13.83
CA TYR A 90 -8.54 4.78 13.39
C TYR A 90 -9.79 5.51 12.88
N HIS A 91 -10.23 6.57 13.57
CA HIS A 91 -11.34 7.40 13.11
C HIS A 91 -11.05 8.13 11.79
N GLU A 92 -9.81 8.59 11.59
CA GLU A 92 -9.38 9.18 10.32
C GLU A 92 -9.39 8.15 9.20
N ILE A 93 -8.88 6.94 9.42
CA ILE A 93 -8.87 5.86 8.42
C ILE A 93 -10.29 5.52 7.96
N ILE A 94 -11.23 5.35 8.90
CA ILE A 94 -12.61 4.98 8.55
C ILE A 94 -13.40 6.16 7.97
N SER A 95 -13.11 7.41 8.33
CA SER A 95 -13.82 8.59 7.81
C SER A 95 -13.21 9.22 6.56
N GLY A 96 -11.92 8.96 6.28
CA GLY A 96 -11.16 9.54 5.18
C GLY A 96 -11.10 8.70 3.90
N ASP A 97 -10.07 8.91 3.08
CA ASP A 97 -9.98 8.37 1.72
C ASP A 97 -8.96 7.23 1.53
N ASP A 98 -8.35 6.74 2.62
CA ASP A 98 -7.29 5.70 2.60
C ASP A 98 -7.65 4.43 1.81
N TYR A 99 -8.95 4.15 1.69
CA TYR A 99 -9.51 2.98 0.98
C TYR A 99 -10.54 3.36 -0.08
N SER A 100 -10.44 4.57 -0.64
CA SER A 100 -11.37 5.10 -1.65
C SER A 100 -11.55 4.18 -2.88
N ARG A 101 -10.54 3.37 -3.22
CA ARG A 101 -10.62 2.39 -4.32
C ARG A 101 -11.60 1.24 -4.09
N GLN A 102 -11.90 0.90 -2.83
CA GLN A 102 -12.76 -0.22 -2.47
C GLN A 102 -14.27 0.09 -2.64
N LYS A 103 -14.64 1.38 -2.80
CA LYS A 103 -16.02 1.83 -3.06
C LYS A 103 -17.06 1.24 -2.10
N PHE A 104 -16.86 1.42 -0.80
CA PHE A 104 -17.81 0.93 0.22
C PHE A 104 -19.17 1.61 0.12
N ASP A 105 -20.22 0.83 0.30
CA ASP A 105 -21.61 1.31 0.32
C ASP A 105 -21.98 1.94 1.67
N SER A 106 -21.19 1.68 2.72
CA SER A 106 -21.44 2.22 4.05
C SER A 106 -20.18 2.36 4.91
N LEU A 107 -20.25 3.21 5.94
CA LEU A 107 -19.23 3.30 6.97
C LEU A 107 -19.06 1.98 7.75
N VAL A 108 -20.13 1.20 7.89
CA VAL A 108 -20.10 -0.10 8.58
C VAL A 108 -19.21 -1.07 7.81
N GLU A 109 -19.43 -1.18 6.50
CA GLU A 109 -18.62 -2.04 5.62
C GLU A 109 -17.13 -1.65 5.65
N LYS A 110 -16.84 -0.35 5.63
CA LYS A 110 -15.47 0.15 5.75
C LYS A 110 -14.83 -0.20 7.11
N LYS A 111 -15.59 -0.09 8.21
CA LYS A 111 -15.13 -0.52 9.55
C LYS A 111 -14.82 -2.02 9.57
N ASP A 112 -15.69 -2.84 8.98
CA ASP A 112 -15.50 -4.29 8.91
C ASP A 112 -14.28 -4.66 8.08
N PHE A 113 -14.05 -3.96 6.95
CA PHE A 113 -12.86 -4.10 6.13
C PHE A 113 -11.59 -3.76 6.91
N VAL A 114 -11.52 -2.59 7.54
CA VAL A 114 -10.35 -2.16 8.35
C VAL A 114 -10.10 -3.12 9.51
N GLY A 115 -11.15 -3.59 10.17
CA GLY A 115 -11.06 -4.61 11.22
C GLY A 115 -10.56 -5.95 10.71
N GLY A 116 -11.00 -6.37 9.52
CA GLY A 116 -10.52 -7.57 8.82
C GLY A 116 -9.03 -7.48 8.49
N GLN A 117 -8.59 -6.38 7.90
CA GLN A 117 -7.18 -6.14 7.57
C GLN A 117 -6.31 -6.12 8.83
N SER A 118 -6.76 -5.45 9.90
CA SER A 118 -6.06 -5.41 11.19
C SER A 118 -5.87 -6.80 11.78
N ARG A 119 -6.91 -7.65 11.76
CA ARG A 119 -6.83 -9.04 12.25
C ARG A 119 -5.90 -9.90 11.39
N LEU A 120 -5.98 -9.77 10.07
CA LEU A 120 -5.08 -10.48 9.14
C LEU A 120 -3.63 -10.09 9.39
N PHE A 121 -3.36 -8.79 9.53
CA PHE A 121 -2.03 -8.26 9.79
C PHE A 121 -1.47 -8.76 11.12
N ALA A 122 -2.23 -8.64 12.20
CA ALA A 122 -1.84 -9.13 13.53
C ALA A 122 -1.55 -10.64 13.51
N SER A 123 -2.40 -11.43 12.85
CA SER A 123 -2.20 -12.88 12.71
C SER A 123 -0.90 -13.21 11.97
N ARG A 124 -0.59 -12.50 10.88
CA ARG A 124 0.65 -12.73 10.13
C ARG A 124 1.89 -12.30 10.91
N ILE A 125 1.84 -11.21 11.66
CA ILE A 125 2.93 -10.81 12.57
C ILE A 125 3.14 -11.89 13.63
N GLN A 126 2.07 -12.36 14.28
CA GLN A 126 2.17 -13.41 15.28
C GLN A 126 2.80 -14.67 14.69
N SER A 127 2.41 -15.07 13.48
CA SER A 127 2.97 -16.25 12.82
C SER A 127 4.45 -16.07 12.43
N LYS A 128 4.85 -14.90 11.92
CA LYS A 128 6.15 -14.70 11.26
C LYS A 128 7.20 -13.99 12.11
N CYS A 129 6.79 -13.18 13.08
CA CYS A 129 7.66 -12.25 13.80
C CYS A 129 7.77 -12.52 15.31
N HIS A 130 6.99 -13.45 15.89
CA HIS A 130 6.89 -13.62 17.36
C HIS A 130 8.21 -14.01 18.06
N ASN A 131 9.19 -14.59 17.35
CA ASN A 131 10.49 -14.97 17.91
C ASN A 131 11.61 -13.98 17.54
N LEU A 132 11.26 -12.79 17.08
CA LEU A 132 12.22 -11.77 16.63
C LEU A 132 12.31 -10.57 17.57
N ASP A 133 11.56 -10.59 18.68
CA ASP A 133 11.60 -9.54 19.71
C ASP A 133 12.75 -9.76 20.70
#